data_AF-A0A931MTU3-F1
#
_entry.id   AF-A0A931MTU3-F1
#
_cell.length_a   1.000
_cell.length_b   1.000
_cell.length_c   1.000
_cell.angle_alpha   90.00
_cell.angle_beta   90.00
_cell.angle_gamma   90.00
#
_symmetry.space_group_name_H-M   'P 1'
#
loop_
_entity.id
_entity.type
_entity.pdbx_description
1 polymer ?
#
loop_
_entity_poly.entity_id
_entity_poly.type
_entity_poly.pdbx_seq_one_letter_code
_entity_poly.pdbx_strand_id
1 'polypeptide(L)'
;MTHHHSQSNNHPSHLLNSVYLLRKSHAAYQHAKITVEEGSPISDEICKLAVKICTDCVQTLKDMDVNEKDARFILCHLNLKLCKDLYLVSSS
;
A
#
# COMPACT_ATOMS: atom_id res chain seq x y z
N MET A 1 -8.39 21.19 -34.94
CA MET A 1 -8.83 20.63 -33.65
C MET A 1 -8.27 19.21 -33.54
N THR A 2 -7.16 19.04 -32.84
CA THR A 2 -6.55 17.73 -32.59
C THR A 2 -7.14 17.16 -31.30
N HIS A 3 -7.99 16.13 -31.44
CA HIS A 3 -8.46 15.34 -30.31
C HIS A 3 -7.29 14.52 -29.75
N HIS A 4 -6.78 14.90 -28.58
CA HIS A 4 -5.92 14.04 -27.77
C HIS A 4 -6.77 12.87 -27.24
N HIS A 5 -6.74 11.75 -27.95
CA HIS A 5 -7.17 10.46 -27.44
C HIS A 5 -6.07 9.95 -26.52
N SER A 6 -6.11 10.34 -25.24
CA SER A 6 -5.33 9.67 -24.20
C SER A 6 -5.90 8.26 -24.05
N GLN A 7 -5.36 7.32 -24.83
CA GLN A 7 -5.59 5.91 -24.63
C GLN A 7 -5.13 5.56 -23.21
N SER A 8 -6.10 5.31 -22.35
CA SER A 8 -5.89 4.70 -21.04
C SER A 8 -5.24 3.34 -21.28
N ASN A 9 -3.92 3.27 -21.15
CA ASN A 9 -3.14 2.03 -21.20
C ASN A 9 -3.44 1.16 -19.97
N ASN A 10 -4.69 0.71 -19.83
CA ASN A 10 -5.08 -0.32 -18.89
C ASN A 10 -4.68 -1.68 -19.48
N HIS A 11 -3.38 -1.97 -19.50
CA HIS A 11 -2.96 -3.34 -19.77
C HIS A 11 -3.53 -4.25 -18.66
N PRO A 12 -4.16 -5.39 -18.98
CA PRO A 12 -4.70 -6.32 -18.00
C PRO A 12 -3.70 -6.75 -16.91
N SER A 13 -2.40 -6.75 -17.24
CA SER A 13 -1.30 -7.00 -16.30
C SER A 13 -1.17 -5.92 -15.22
N HIS A 14 -1.35 -4.63 -15.55
CA HIS A 14 -1.32 -3.54 -14.56
C HIS A 14 -2.49 -3.65 -13.59
N LEU A 15 -3.68 -4.01 -14.07
CA LEU A 15 -4.83 -4.23 -13.20
C LEU A 15 -4.55 -5.36 -12.20
N LEU A 16 -4.12 -6.53 -12.68
CA LEU A 16 -3.82 -7.66 -11.80
C LEU A 16 -2.70 -7.34 -10.79
N ASN A 17 -1.62 -6.69 -11.24
CA ASN A 17 -0.53 -6.28 -10.36
C ASN A 17 -0.99 -5.27 -9.32
N SER A 18 -1.77 -4.26 -9.70
CA SER A 18 -2.30 -3.26 -8.77
C SER A 18 -3.19 -3.88 -7.68
N VAL A 19 -4.03 -4.85 -8.04
CA VAL A 19 -4.88 -5.58 -7.09
C VAL A 19 -4.03 -6.45 -6.17
N TYR A 20 -3.03 -7.14 -6.71
CA TYR A 20 -2.10 -7.95 -5.92
C TYR A 20 -1.34 -7.09 -4.89
N LEU A 21 -0.81 -5.94 -5.31
CA LEU A 21 -0.10 -5.00 -4.44
C LEU A 21 -1.01 -4.45 -3.34
N LEU A 22 -2.25 -4.09 -3.68
CA LEU A 22 -3.25 -3.66 -2.71
C LEU A 22 -3.49 -4.74 -1.65
N ARG A 23 -3.76 -5.98 -2.07
CA ARG A 23 -3.99 -7.10 -1.14
C ARG A 23 -2.78 -7.36 -0.25
N LYS A 24 -1.57 -7.30 -0.82
CA LYS A 24 -0.32 -7.46 -0.08
C LYS A 24 -0.12 -6.36 0.97
N SER A 25 -0.37 -5.10 0.61
CA SER A 25 -0.29 -3.97 1.55
C SER A 25 -1.28 -4.13 2.71
N HIS A 26 -2.50 -4.58 2.41
CA HIS A 26 -3.52 -4.78 3.43
C HIS A 26 -3.16 -5.93 4.38
N ALA A 27 -2.68 -7.05 3.84
CA ALA A 27 -2.22 -8.18 4.65
C ALA A 27 -1.05 -7.79 5.56
N ALA A 28 -0.11 -6.98 5.06
CA ALA A 28 1.02 -6.47 5.86
C ALA A 28 0.54 -5.58 7.02
N TYR A 29 -0.41 -4.68 6.76
CA TYR A 29 -1.04 -3.88 7.81
C TYR A 29 -1.73 -4.75 8.87
N GLN A 30 -2.58 -5.70 8.46
CA GLN A 30 -3.29 -6.58 9.40
C GLN A 30 -2.32 -7.39 10.26
N HIS A 31 -1.25 -7.91 9.66
CA HIS A 31 -0.24 -8.65 10.40
C HIS A 31 0.51 -7.78 11.41
N ALA A 32 0.90 -6.56 11.02
CA ALA A 32 1.51 -5.60 11.95
C ALA A 32 0.59 -5.23 13.09
N LYS A 33 -0.69 -4.98 12.79
CA LYS A 33 -1.71 -4.67 13.79
C LYS A 33 -1.81 -5.77 14.85
N ILE A 34 -2.03 -7.02 14.42
CA ILE A 34 -2.15 -8.17 15.34
C ILE A 34 -0.86 -8.32 16.17
N THR A 35 0.30 -8.23 15.52
CA THR A 35 1.60 -8.36 16.19
C THR A 35 1.78 -7.33 17.31
N VAL A 36 1.34 -6.08 17.09
CA VAL A 36 1.36 -5.01 18.10
C VAL A 36 0.34 -5.26 19.19
N GLU A 37 -0.90 -5.63 18.82
CA GLU A 37 -1.99 -5.90 19.78
C GLU A 37 -1.67 -7.08 20.71
N GLU A 38 -0.93 -8.08 20.23
CA GLU A 38 -0.45 -9.23 21.01
C GLU A 38 0.79 -8.91 21.87
N GLY A 39 1.37 -7.71 21.75
CA GLY A 39 2.58 -7.33 22.49
C GLY A 39 3.81 -8.14 22.10
N SER A 40 3.89 -8.56 20.84
CA SER A 40 4.99 -9.38 20.35
C SER A 40 6.34 -8.65 20.45
N PRO A 41 7.42 -9.34 20.86
CA PRO A 41 8.75 -8.74 20.98
C PRO A 41 9.37 -8.32 19.64
N ILE A 42 8.79 -8.75 18.52
CA ILE A 42 9.23 -8.40 17.16
C ILE A 42 8.31 -7.37 16.47
N SER A 43 7.46 -6.69 17.26
CA SER A 43 6.46 -5.76 16.73
C SER A 43 7.07 -4.59 15.96
N ASP A 44 8.21 -4.06 16.39
CA ASP A 44 8.94 -2.99 15.69
C ASP A 44 9.38 -3.43 14.29
N GLU A 45 10.01 -4.60 14.17
CA GLU A 45 10.48 -5.13 12.89
C GLU A 45 9.33 -5.43 11.93
N ILE A 46 8.23 -6.00 12.43
CA ILE A 46 7.05 -6.27 11.62
C ILE A 46 6.40 -4.97 11.15
N CYS A 47 6.27 -3.95 12.01
CA CYS A 47 5.74 -2.65 11.62
C CYS A 47 6.62 -1.97 10.56
N LYS A 48 7.95 -2.02 10.72
CA LYS A 48 8.90 -1.49 9.74
C LYS A 48 8.78 -2.18 8.38
N LEU A 49 8.64 -3.50 8.36
CA LEU A 49 8.40 -4.26 7.13
C LEU A 49 7.05 -3.90 6.50
N ALA A 50 6.00 -3.73 7.30
CA ALA A 50 4.68 -3.35 6.81
C ALA A 50 4.67 -1.94 6.21
N VAL A 51 5.36 -0.97 6.82
CA VAL A 51 5.57 0.38 6.25
C VAL A 51 6.27 0.29 4.91
N LYS A 52 7.33 -0.52 4.79
CA LYS A 52 8.04 -0.73 3.53
C LYS A 52 7.12 -1.29 2.45
N ILE A 53 6.39 -2.37 2.73
CA ILE A 53 5.46 -3.00 1.78
C ILE A 53 4.38 -2.02 1.31
N CYS A 54 3.82 -1.22 2.21
CA CYS A 54 2.80 -0.24 1.84
C CYS A 54 3.38 0.94 1.03
N THR A 55 4.62 1.33 1.32
CA THR A 55 5.35 2.34 0.53
C THR A 55 5.60 1.82 -0.89
N ASP A 56 6.04 0.58 -1.02
CA ASP A 56 6.25 -0.07 -2.31
C ASP A 56 4.93 -0.16 -3.10
N CYS A 57 3.78 -0.45 -2.45
CA CYS A 57 2.48 -0.40 -3.13
C CYS A 57 2.20 0.99 -3.70
N VAL A 58 2.28 2.04 -2.87
CA VAL A 58 2.00 3.41 -3.29
C VAL A 58 2.90 3.83 -4.45
N GLN A 59 4.20 3.58 -4.33
CA GLN A 59 5.17 3.96 -5.36
C GLN A 59 4.91 3.20 -6.66
N THR A 60 4.66 1.89 -6.59
CA THR A 60 4.39 1.10 -7.80
C THR A 60 3.08 1.52 -8.48
N LEU A 61 2.03 1.85 -7.73
CA LEU A 61 0.79 2.35 -8.33
C LEU A 61 1.00 3.72 -8.98
N LYS A 62 1.81 4.59 -8.37
CA LYS A 62 2.22 5.86 -8.97
C LYS A 62 3.00 5.65 -10.27
N ASP A 63 3.93 4.69 -10.29
CA ASP A 63 4.74 4.36 -11.47
C ASP A 63 3.90 3.69 -12.59
N MET A 64 2.72 3.16 -12.25
CA MET A 64 1.73 2.65 -13.20
C MET A 64 0.74 3.74 -13.69
N ASP A 65 0.98 5.02 -13.36
CA ASP A 65 0.08 6.14 -13.63
C ASP A 65 -1.35 5.93 -13.12
N VAL A 66 -1.50 5.16 -12.03
CA VAL A 66 -2.81 4.97 -11.39
C VAL A 66 -3.21 6.30 -10.75
N ASN A 67 -4.38 6.80 -11.14
CA ASN A 67 -4.93 8.07 -10.66
C ASN A 67 -4.99 8.11 -9.12
N GLU A 68 -4.62 9.23 -8.50
CA GLU A 68 -4.66 9.39 -7.04
C GLU A 68 -6.08 9.26 -6.45
N LYS A 69 -7.12 9.48 -7.26
CA LYS A 69 -8.53 9.27 -6.92
C LYS A 69 -8.97 7.82 -7.08
N ASP A 70 -8.12 6.96 -7.62
CA ASP A 70 -8.40 5.53 -7.75
C ASP A 70 -8.46 4.88 -6.35
N ALA A 71 -9.48 4.05 -6.12
CA ALA A 71 -9.67 3.40 -4.84
C ALA A 71 -8.46 2.56 -4.41
N ARG A 72 -7.73 1.93 -5.33
CA ARG A 72 -6.53 1.14 -5.02
C ARG A 72 -5.42 2.02 -4.49
N PHE A 73 -5.22 3.17 -5.11
CA PHE A 73 -4.22 4.16 -4.69
C PHE A 73 -4.55 4.70 -3.30
N ILE A 74 -5.80 5.13 -3.10
CA ILE A 74 -6.31 5.62 -1.81
C ILE A 74 -6.12 4.57 -0.71
N LEU A 75 -6.49 3.31 -0.97
CA LEU A 75 -6.38 2.24 0.01
C LEU A 75 -4.93 1.88 0.35
N CYS A 76 -4.02 1.87 -0.63
CA CYS A 76 -2.58 1.67 -0.33
C CYS A 76 -2.01 2.82 0.50
N HIS A 77 -2.43 4.06 0.24
CA HIS A 77 -2.07 5.21 1.08
C HIS A 77 -2.63 5.11 2.50
N LEU A 78 -3.87 4.65 2.65
CA LEU A 78 -4.49 4.45 3.95
C LEU A 78 -3.74 3.37 4.76
N ASN A 79 -3.44 2.22 4.14
CA ASN A 79 -2.66 1.17 4.78
C ASN A 79 -1.26 1.68 5.18
N LEU A 80 -0.60 2.46 4.32
CA LEU A 80 0.70 3.06 4.64
C LEU A 80 0.61 3.98 5.86
N LYS A 81 -0.41 4.83 5.94
CA LYS A 81 -0.61 5.72 7.09
C LYS A 81 -0.80 4.90 8.37
N LEU A 82 -1.69 3.90 8.34
CA LEU A 82 -1.95 3.04 9.50
C LEU A 82 -0.70 2.27 9.95
N CYS A 83 0.11 1.77 9.02
CA CYS A 83 1.38 1.12 9.36
C CYS A 83 2.39 2.09 10.02
N LYS A 84 2.44 3.35 9.57
CA LYS A 84 3.29 4.37 10.21
C LYS A 84 2.81 4.70 11.63
N ASP A 85 1.49 4.80 11.82
CA ASP A 85 0.90 5.03 13.14
C ASP A 85 1.21 3.85 14.09
N LEU A 86 1.07 2.60 13.61
CA LEU A 86 1.46 1.41 14.37
C LEU A 86 2.95 1.38 14.72
N TYR A 87 3.82 1.75 13.77
CA TYR A 87 5.26 1.80 14.01
C TYR A 87 5.63 2.76 15.14
N LEU A 88 5.02 3.95 15.16
CA LEU A 88 5.25 4.93 16.23
C LEU A 88 4.82 4.37 17.61
N VAL A 89 3.73 3.60 17.65
CA VAL A 89 3.28 2.93 18.88
C VAL A 89 4.23 1.81 19.30
N SER A 90 4.72 0.99 18.37
CA SER A 90 5.61 -0.14 18.69
C SER A 90 7.01 0.29 19.15
N SER A 91 7.46 1.48 18.77
CA SER A 91 8.78 2.00 19.14
C SER A 91 8.78 2.87 20.41
N SER A 92 7.62 3.00 21.09
CA SER A 92 7.45 3.78 22.33
C SER A 92 7.60 2.91 23.58
#